data_AF-A0A946AWI4-F1
#
_entry.id   AF-A0A946AWI4-F1
#
_cell.length_a   1.000
_cell.length_b   1.000
_cell.length_c   1.000
_cell.angle_alpha   90.00
_cell.angle_beta   90.00
_cell.angle_gamma   90.00
#
_symmetry.space_group_name_H-M   'P 1'
#
loop_
_entity.id
_entity.type
_entity.pdbx_description
1 polymer ?
#
loop_
_entity_poly.entity_id
_entity_poly.type
_entity_poly.pdbx_seq_one_letter_code
_entity_poly.pdbx_strand_id
1 'polypeptide(L)' 'MVRLIIILALVAGFIMLYRSLFKANPHLDDPADAADMVQDPNCGTYVPKKQSVKKSIQGKEYFFCSKKCSEEYSSKKS' A
#
# COMPACT_ATOMS: atom_id res chain seq x y z
N MET A 1 23.00 10.59 -38.44
CA MET A 1 21.63 10.07 -38.25
C MET A 1 21.59 8.74 -37.48
N VAL A 2 22.26 7.68 -37.95
CA VAL A 2 22.26 6.35 -37.28
C VAL A 2 22.77 6.37 -35.82
N ARG A 3 23.80 7.17 -35.52
CA ARG A 3 24.33 7.30 -34.15
C ARG A 3 23.32 7.86 -33.14
N LEU A 4 22.44 8.78 -33.56
CA LEU A 4 21.41 9.33 -32.69
C LEU A 4 20.33 8.30 -32.37
N ILE A 5 19.97 7.46 -33.35
CA ILE A 5 18.99 6.37 -33.16
C ILE A 5 19.52 5.33 -32.17
N ILE A 6 20.81 4.97 -32.28
CA ILE A 6 21.45 4.02 -31.34
C ILE A 6 21.48 4.60 -29.92
N ILE A 7 21.83 5.87 -29.75
CA ILE A 7 21.84 6.52 -28.43
C ILE A 7 20.43 6.53 -27.82
N LEU A 8 19.41 6.90 -28.60
CA LEU A 8 18.02 6.89 -28.11
C LEU A 8 17.56 5.48 -27.73
N ALA A 9 17.92 4.46 -28.49
CA ALA A 9 17.60 3.07 -28.17
C ALA A 9 18.29 2.59 -26.88
N LEU A 10 19.56 2.94 -26.69
CA LEU A 10 20.30 2.61 -25.46
C LEU A 10 19.72 3.33 -24.23
N VAL A 11 19.38 4.61 -24.36
CA VAL A 11 18.75 5.38 -23.28
C VAL A 11 17.38 4.82 -22.95
N ALA A 12 16.55 4.51 -23.96
CA ALA A 12 15.23 3.91 -23.73
C ALA A 12 15.34 2.52 -23.09
N GLY A 13 16.28 1.69 -23.54
CA GLY A 13 16.55 0.37 -22.94
C GLY A 13 17.02 0.47 -21.50
N PHE A 14 17.91 1.42 -21.20
CA PHE A 14 18.37 1.69 -19.85
C PHE A 14 17.24 2.20 -18.95
N ILE A 15 16.40 3.12 -19.44
CA ILE A 15 15.20 3.59 -18.72
C ILE A 15 14.24 2.42 -18.45
N MET A 16 13.97 1.55 -19.42
CA MET A 16 13.13 0.37 -19.22
C MET A 16 13.72 -0.59 -18.18
N LEU A 17 15.03 -0.86 -18.25
CA LEU A 17 15.72 -1.73 -17.30
C LEU A 17 15.68 -1.16 -15.88
N TYR A 18 15.98 0.14 -15.72
CA TYR A 18 15.89 0.82 -14.44
C TYR A 18 14.46 0.86 -13.92
N ARG A 19 13.45 1.12 -14.75
CA ARG A 19 12.03 1.08 -14.31
C ARG A 19 11.58 -0.32 -13.91
N SER A 20 12.11 -1.38 -14.53
CA SER A 20 11.80 -2.76 -14.17
C SER A 20 12.47 -3.19 -12.86
N LEU A 21 13.70 -2.74 -12.62
CA LEU A 21 14.44 -3.03 -11.38
C LEU A 21 13.95 -2.14 -10.22
N PHE A 22 13.68 -0.87 -10.49
CA PHE A 22 13.00 0.07 -9.60
C PHE A 22 11.50 0.07 -9.86
N LYS A 23 10.89 -1.11 -10.02
CA LYS A 23 9.45 -1.27 -9.84
C LYS A 23 9.13 -1.13 -8.35
N ALA A 24 9.47 0.02 -7.77
CA ALA A 24 8.72 0.55 -6.65
C ALA A 24 7.30 0.63 -7.17
N ASN A 25 6.37 -0.13 -6.59
CA ASN A 25 4.95 0.15 -6.77
C ASN A 25 4.82 1.64 -6.45
N PRO A 26 4.61 2.52 -7.45
CA PRO A 26 4.12 3.82 -7.13
C PRO A 26 2.69 3.50 -6.78
N HIS A 27 2.45 3.19 -5.50
CA HIS A 27 1.15 3.47 -4.93
C HIS A 27 1.05 4.98 -5.09
N LEU A 28 0.61 5.40 -6.27
CA LEU A 28 0.03 6.71 -6.46
C LEU A 28 -1.11 6.67 -5.47
N ASP A 29 -0.87 7.22 -4.30
CA ASP A 29 -1.89 7.47 -3.31
C ASP A 29 -2.93 8.29 -4.04
N ASP A 30 -3.94 7.59 -4.56
CA ASP A 30 -5.09 8.21 -5.19
C ASP A 30 -5.65 9.16 -4.13
N PRO A 31 -5.95 10.43 -4.44
CA PRO A 31 -6.57 11.34 -3.48
C PRO A 31 -7.78 10.71 -2.76
N ALA A 32 -8.44 9.73 -3.37
CA ALA A 32 -9.49 8.91 -2.77
C ALA A 32 -9.02 8.03 -1.58
N ASP A 33 -7.76 7.59 -1.54
CA ASP A 33 -7.19 6.75 -0.46
C ASP A 33 -7.00 7.53 0.85
N ALA A 34 -6.80 8.84 0.76
CA ALA A 34 -6.73 9.71 1.94
C ALA A 34 -8.11 10.05 2.54
N ALA A 35 -9.19 9.92 1.76
CA ALA A 35 -10.54 10.29 2.20
C ALA A 35 -11.16 9.26 3.16
N ASP A 36 -10.89 7.97 2.95
CA ASP A 36 -11.44 6.87 3.76
C ASP A 36 -10.47 6.46 4.89
N MET A 37 -10.31 7.34 5.88
CA MET A 37 -9.56 7.04 7.10
C MET A 37 -10.45 6.30 8.10
N VAL A 38 -9.94 5.21 8.68
CA VAL A 38 -10.63 4.45 9.73
C VAL A 38 -9.76 4.36 10.97
N GLN A 39 -10.39 4.39 12.14
CA GLN A 39 -9.69 4.31 13.42
C GLN A 39 -9.50 2.85 13.85
N ASP A 40 -8.28 2.48 14.22
CA ASP A 40 -7.97 1.19 14.85
C ASP A 40 -8.59 1.14 16.27
N PRO A 41 -9.43 0.15 16.59
CA PRO A 41 -10.09 0.05 17.89
C PRO A 41 -9.18 -0.45 19.03
N ASN A 42 -7.97 -0.94 18.74
CA ASN A 42 -6.99 -1.37 19.74
C ASN A 42 -6.10 -0.20 20.20
N CYS A 43 -5.51 0.55 19.26
CA CYS A 43 -4.52 1.60 19.56
C CYS A 43 -4.99 3.03 19.24
N GLY A 44 -6.12 3.19 18.54
CA GLY A 44 -6.69 4.49 18.21
C GLY A 44 -6.05 5.19 17.00
N THR A 45 -5.07 4.56 16.34
CA THR A 45 -4.42 5.11 15.15
C THR A 45 -5.37 5.16 13.95
N TYR A 46 -5.38 6.29 13.24
CA TYR A 46 -6.10 6.42 11.97
C TYR A 46 -5.24 5.85 10.83
N VAL A 47 -5.80 4.92 10.07
CA VAL A 47 -5.16 4.26 8.93
C VAL A 47 -6.08 4.33 7.71
N PRO A 48 -5.56 4.48 6.48
CA PRO A 48 -6.40 4.41 5.29
C PRO A 48 -7.09 3.05 5.22
N LYS A 49 -8.41 3.03 4.99
CA LYS A 49 -9.22 1.80 4.98
C LYS A 49 -8.67 0.75 4.02
N LYS A 50 -8.16 1.16 2.87
CA LYS A 50 -7.55 0.27 1.87
C LYS A 50 -6.23 -0.37 2.34
N GLN A 51 -5.47 0.32 3.20
CA GLN A 51 -4.21 -0.17 3.77
C GLN A 51 -4.41 -0.88 5.12
N SER A 52 -5.59 -0.75 5.72
CA SER A 52 -5.91 -1.36 7.01
C SER A 52 -6.09 -2.88 6.91
N VAL A 53 -5.78 -3.57 8.01
CA VAL A 53 -6.04 -5.00 8.17
C VAL A 53 -7.50 -5.18 8.56
N LYS A 54 -8.30 -5.74 7.67
CA LYS A 54 -9.71 -6.06 7.91
C LYS A 54 -9.84 -7.41 8.64
N LYS A 55 -10.61 -7.47 9.72
CA LYS A 55 -10.88 -8.71 10.47
C LYS A 55 -12.31 -8.71 11.01
N SER A 56 -12.99 -9.85 10.92
CA SER A 56 -14.33 -10.04 11.51
C SER A 56 -14.20 -10.67 12.89
N ILE A 57 -14.78 -10.04 13.91
CA ILE A 57 -14.74 -10.46 15.31
C ILE A 57 -16.16 -10.38 15.85
N GLN A 58 -16.70 -11.51 16.35
CA GLN A 58 -18.07 -11.60 16.87
C GLN A 58 -19.15 -11.11 15.87
N GLY A 59 -18.96 -11.39 14.58
CA GLY A 59 -19.89 -10.97 13.52
C GLY A 59 -19.81 -9.50 13.12
N LYS A 60 -18.89 -8.71 13.69
CA LYS A 60 -18.64 -7.32 13.30
C LYS A 60 -17.28 -7.16 12.63
N GLU A 61 -17.25 -6.40 11.54
CA GLU A 61 -16.01 -6.09 10.84
C GLU A 61 -15.27 -4.93 11.52
N TYR A 62 -13.98 -5.12 11.74
CA TYR A 62 -13.07 -4.13 12.30
C TYR A 62 -11.87 -3.93 11.38
N PHE A 63 -11.29 -2.73 11.44
CA PHE A 63 -10.12 -2.33 10.66
C PHE A 63 -8.99 -1.97 11.62
N PHE A 64 -7.80 -2.49 11.36
CA PHE A 64 -6.63 -2.33 12.22
C PHE A 64 -5.45 -1.74 11.44
N CYS A 65 -4.59 -1.00 12.12
CA CYS A 65 -3.35 -0.46 11.54
C CYS A 65 -2.32 -1.56 11.26
N SER A 66 -2.44 -2.71 11.94
CA SER A 66 -1.50 -3.83 11.79
C SER A 66 -2.13 -5.17 12.17
N LYS A 67 -1.51 -6.27 11.70
CA LYS A 67 -1.90 -7.63 12.08
C LYS A 67 -1.83 -7.85 13.59
N LYS A 68 -0.76 -7.33 14.23
CA LYS A 68 -0.56 -7.38 15.68
C LYS A 68 -1.74 -6.77 16.45
N CYS A 69 -2.20 -5.58 16.04
CA CYS A 69 -3.37 -4.94 16.68
C CYS A 69 -4.65 -5.77 16.51
N SER A 70 -4.84 -6.39 15.34
CA SER A 70 -5.98 -7.27 15.10
C SER A 70 -5.98 -8.52 15.98
N GLU A 71 -4.80 -9.09 16.24
CA GLU A 71 -4.61 -10.28 17.08
C GLU A 71 -4.82 -9.94 18.55
N GLU A 72 -4.14 -8.90 19.05
CA GLU A 72 -4.31 -8.41 20.42
C GLU A 72 -5.78 -8.07 20.73
N TYR A 73 -6.46 -7.38 19.82
CA TYR A 73 -7.87 -7.04 19.98
C TYR A 73 -8.77 -8.29 19.99
N SER A 74 -8.47 -9.29 19.15
CA SER A 74 -9.21 -10.55 19.14
C SER A 74 -9.03 -11.31 20.45
N SER A 75 -7.81 -11.38 20.98
CA SER A 75 -7.51 -12.03 22.26
C SER A 75 -8.17 -11.35 23.45
N LYS A 76 -8.29 -10.01 23.44
CA LYS A 76 -9.01 -9.25 24.47
C LYS A 76 -10.53 -9.42 24.42
N LYS A 77 -11.08 -9.76 23.25
CA LYS A 77 -12.52 -9.89 22.99
C LYS A 77 -13.03 -11.33 23.08
N SER A 78 -12.14 -12.32 23.19
CA SER A 78 -12.48 -13.74 23.32
C SER A 78 -12.93 -14.12 24.71
#